data_AF-A0A4Q7IZG7-F1
#
_entry.id   AF-A0A4Q7IZG7-F1
#
_cell.length_a   1.000
_cell.length_b   1.000
_cell.length_c   1.000
_cell.angle_alpha   90.00
_cell.angle_beta   90.00
_cell.angle_gamma   90.00
#
_symmetry.space_group_name_H-M   'P 1'
#
loop_
_entity.id
_entity.type
_entity.pdbx_description
1 polymer ?
#
loop_
_entity_poly.entity_id
_entity_poly.type
_entity_poly.pdbx_seq_one_letter_code
_entity_poly.pdbx_strand_id
1 'polypeptide(L)'
;MTPVPDEQGLGQRGRRLWDEMTAAWAPSPLHREMLLEACRMADRLDRLDRHLNGEDWLRFWSRNDEGTRVEVIVDKVLTEARELQSAFRMAVADLVKAAPAKQPERKGGGVLVALAAKHAEPAARGSGAAG
;
A
#
# COMPACT_ATOMS: atom_id res chain seq x y z
N MET A 1 5.26 -14.16 13.94
CA MET A 1 6.07 -13.25 14.79
C MET A 1 5.68 -11.84 14.40
N THR A 2 4.89 -11.15 15.22
CA THR A 2 4.44 -9.79 14.91
C THR A 2 5.65 -8.87 14.95
N PRO A 3 5.97 -8.10 13.89
CA PRO A 3 7.14 -7.24 13.89
C PRO A 3 7.03 -6.22 15.03
N VAL A 4 8.07 -6.12 15.86
CA VAL A 4 8.18 -5.13 16.92
C VAL A 4 8.39 -3.76 16.28
N PRO A 5 7.60 -2.74 16.65
CA PRO A 5 7.77 -1.40 16.11
C PRO A 5 9.16 -0.83 16.44
N ASP A 6 9.74 -0.05 15.53
CA ASP A 6 11.00 0.66 15.76
C ASP A 6 10.87 1.79 16.80
N GLU A 7 11.92 2.59 17.02
CA GLU A 7 11.88 3.75 17.94
C GLU A 7 10.75 4.76 17.62
N GLN A 8 10.22 4.74 16.39
CA GLN A 8 9.14 5.60 15.93
C GLN A 8 7.76 4.93 16.01
N GLY A 9 7.72 3.65 16.37
CA GLY A 9 6.49 2.87 16.46
C GLY A 9 6.00 2.35 15.10
N LEU A 10 6.85 2.30 14.07
CA LEU A 10 6.46 1.89 12.72
C LEU A 10 6.60 0.38 12.49
N GLY A 11 5.63 -0.17 11.78
CA GLY A 11 5.67 -1.51 11.21
C GLY A 11 6.49 -1.55 9.91
N GLN A 12 6.55 -2.72 9.28
CA GLN A 12 7.42 -2.95 8.12
C GLN A 12 7.12 -2.02 6.95
N ARG A 13 5.83 -1.83 6.61
CA ARG A 13 5.43 -1.02 5.45
C ARG A 13 5.59 0.47 5.72
N GLY A 14 5.19 0.93 6.90
CA GLY A 14 5.39 2.31 7.33
C GLY A 14 6.87 2.67 7.37
N ARG A 15 7.71 1.79 7.93
CA ARG A 15 9.17 1.99 7.96
C ARG A 15 9.76 2.07 6.57
N ARG A 16 9.37 1.17 5.67
CA ARG A 16 9.82 1.22 4.27
C ARG A 16 9.45 2.53 3.59
N LEU A 17 8.22 3.00 3.77
CA LEU A 17 7.77 4.28 3.22
C LEU A 17 8.58 5.45 3.78
N TRP A 18 8.82 5.46 5.09
CA TRP A 18 9.63 6.47 5.77
C TRP A 18 11.05 6.54 5.19
N ASP A 19 11.72 5.39 5.11
CA ASP A 19 13.10 5.30 4.63
C ASP A 19 13.21 5.73 3.16
N GLU A 20 12.30 5.27 2.30
CA GLU A 20 12.27 5.65 0.87
C GLU A 20 12.04 7.15 0.67
N MET A 21 11.08 7.73 1.41
CA MET A 21 10.75 9.16 1.31
C MET A 21 11.87 10.06 1.85
N THR A 22 12.41 9.73 3.03
CA THR A 22 13.47 10.53 3.67
C THR A 22 14.83 10.39 2.97
N ALA A 23 15.07 9.29 2.25
CA ALA A 23 16.21 9.15 1.35
C ALA A 23 16.05 9.97 0.05
N ALA A 24 14.82 10.16 -0.42
CA ALA A 24 14.54 10.90 -1.64
C ALA A 24 14.44 12.41 -1.43
N TRP A 25 13.99 12.84 -0.24
CA TRP A 25 13.67 14.23 0.07
C TRP A 25 13.84 14.50 1.56
N ALA A 26 14.35 15.68 1.91
CA ALA A 26 14.37 16.18 3.29
C ALA A 26 13.09 17.00 3.57
N PRO A 27 12.07 16.43 4.24
CA PRO A 27 10.83 17.13 4.53
C PRO A 27 11.04 18.27 5.55
N SER A 28 10.28 19.35 5.39
CA SER A 28 10.15 20.36 6.46
C SER A 28 9.51 19.74 7.71
N PRO A 29 9.60 20.37 8.90
CA PRO A 29 9.05 19.80 10.13
C PRO A 29 7.58 19.38 10.02
N LEU A 30 6.73 20.22 9.42
CA LEU A 30 5.32 19.90 9.22
C LEU A 30 5.10 18.71 8.27
N HIS A 31 5.84 18.66 7.16
CA HIS A 31 5.76 17.55 6.22
C HIS A 31 6.31 16.24 6.81
N ARG A 32 7.26 16.33 7.75
CA ARG A 32 7.80 15.17 8.46
C ARG A 32 6.74 14.52 9.36
N GLU A 33 5.96 15.32 10.07
CA GLU A 33 4.83 14.81 10.86
C GLU A 33 3.76 14.19 9.96
N MET A 34 3.42 14.83 8.85
CA MET A 34 2.48 14.28 7.86
C MET A 34 2.98 12.95 7.26
N LEU A 35 4.29 12.85 6.99
CA LEU A 35 4.90 11.60 6.54
C LEU A 35 4.80 10.51 7.61
N LEU A 36 5.03 10.85 8.88
CA LEU A 36 4.92 9.88 9.98
C LEU A 36 3.50 9.34 10.09
N GLU A 37 2.48 10.20 10.00
CA GLU A 37 1.09 9.77 10.00
C GLU A 37 0.74 8.91 8.79
N ALA A 38 1.22 9.25 7.59
CA ALA A 38 1.06 8.39 6.42
C ALA A 38 1.69 7.00 6.62
N CYS A 39 2.85 6.91 7.29
CA CYS A 39 3.49 5.64 7.62
C CYS A 39 2.63 4.80 8.57
N ARG A 40 2.09 5.43 9.64
CA ARG A 40 1.17 4.77 10.59
C ARG A 40 -0.11 4.27 9.92
N MET A 41 -0.67 5.06 9.00
CA MET A 41 -1.82 4.66 8.18
C MET A 41 -1.50 3.44 7.31
N ALA A 42 -0.33 3.42 6.67
CA ALA A 42 0.12 2.28 5.86
C ALA A 42 0.23 0.99 6.69
N ASP A 43 0.80 1.05 7.89
CA ASP A 43 0.88 -0.11 8.79
C ASP A 43 -0.49 -0.56 9.31
N ARG A 44 -1.40 0.38 9.56
CA ARG A 44 -2.78 0.05 9.98
C ARG A 44 -3.56 -0.58 8.82
N LEU A 45 -3.36 -0.14 7.58
CA LEU A 45 -3.92 -0.78 6.40
C LEU A 45 -3.42 -2.22 6.23
N ASP A 46 -2.13 -2.48 6.43
CA ASP A 46 -1.59 -3.85 6.39
C ASP A 46 -2.21 -4.74 7.47
N ARG A 47 -2.43 -4.20 8.67
CA ARG A 47 -3.14 -4.94 9.72
C ARG A 47 -4.57 -5.24 9.31
N LEU A 48 -5.33 -4.26 8.82
CA LEU A 48 -6.71 -4.46 8.38
C LEU A 48 -6.80 -5.49 7.24
N ASP A 49 -5.85 -5.47 6.31
CA ASP A 49 -5.75 -6.45 5.24
C ASP A 49 -5.54 -7.87 5.79
N ARG A 50 -4.62 -8.06 6.74
CA ARG A 50 -4.45 -9.36 7.44
C ARG A 50 -5.70 -9.82 8.17
N HIS A 51 -6.47 -8.90 8.77
CA HIS A 51 -7.74 -9.25 9.41
C HIS A 51 -8.78 -9.70 8.38
N LEU A 52 -8.87 -9.02 7.24
CA LEU A 52 -9.79 -9.38 6.14
C LEU A 52 -9.41 -10.70 5.46
N ASN A 53 -8.11 -11.02 5.41
CA ASN A 53 -7.59 -12.28 4.85
C ASN A 53 -7.54 -13.43 5.88
N GLY A 54 -7.98 -13.21 7.12
CA GLY A 54 -8.04 -14.25 8.15
C GLY A 54 -6.69 -14.64 8.78
N GLU A 55 -5.63 -13.85 8.56
CA GLU A 55 -4.28 -14.14 9.07
C GLU A 55 -4.10 -13.73 10.55
N ASP A 56 -4.68 -12.60 10.96
CA ASP A 56 -4.63 -12.06 12.33
C ASP A 56 -5.95 -12.33 13.09
N TRP A 57 -6.44 -13.58 13.07
CA TRP A 57 -7.65 -13.95 13.83
C TRP A 57 -7.34 -14.07 15.34
N LEU A 58 -8.17 -13.43 16.16
CA LEU A 58 -8.06 -13.34 17.62
C LEU A 58 -7.85 -14.73 18.26
N ARG A 59 -6.81 -14.87 19.08
CA ARG A 59 -6.59 -16.06 19.91
C ARG A 59 -7.28 -15.89 21.27
N PHE A 60 -8.38 -16.60 21.47
CA PHE A 60 -9.06 -16.69 22.75
C PHE A 60 -8.55 -17.88 23.55
N TRP A 61 -8.38 -17.70 24.86
CA TRP A 61 -8.16 -18.78 25.80
C TRP A 61 -9.42 -18.90 26.64
N SER A 62 -10.09 -20.05 26.58
CA SER A 62 -11.16 -20.34 27.54
C SER A 62 -10.54 -20.49 28.93
N ARG A 63 -11.10 -19.82 29.94
CA ARG A 63 -10.65 -19.94 31.34
C ARG A 63 -11.38 -21.07 32.09
N ASN A 64 -12.40 -21.65 31.46
CA ASN A 64 -13.30 -22.64 32.04
C ASN A 64 -13.88 -23.53 30.93
N ASP A 65 -13.64 -24.83 31.02
CA ASP A 65 -14.08 -25.85 30.06
C ASP A 65 -15.60 -26.10 30.06
N GLU A 66 -16.39 -25.23 30.71
CA GLU A 66 -17.85 -25.36 30.89
C GLU A 66 -18.67 -24.87 29.68
N GLY A 67 -18.07 -24.74 28.50
CA GLY A 67 -18.83 -24.65 27.25
C GLY A 67 -19.59 -23.34 27.01
N THR A 68 -19.20 -22.23 27.62
CA THR A 68 -19.81 -20.92 27.31
C THR A 68 -19.37 -20.45 25.93
N ARG A 69 -20.27 -20.51 24.95
CA ARG A 69 -20.06 -20.00 23.59
C ARG A 69 -19.70 -18.52 23.63
N VAL A 70 -18.48 -18.17 23.22
CA VAL A 70 -18.04 -16.78 23.06
C VAL A 70 -18.36 -16.35 21.63
N GLU A 71 -19.28 -15.41 21.46
CA GLU A 71 -19.56 -14.78 20.17
C GLU A 71 -18.69 -13.54 20.01
N VAL A 72 -17.89 -13.50 18.95
CA VAL A 72 -16.99 -12.40 18.64
C VAL A 72 -17.47 -11.82 17.32
N ILE A 73 -18.12 -10.66 17.40
CA ILE A 73 -18.56 -9.92 16.24
C ILE A 73 -17.45 -8.93 15.89
N VAL A 74 -16.76 -9.18 14.80
CA VAL A 74 -15.85 -8.20 14.19
C VAL A 74 -16.60 -7.57 13.02
N ASP A 75 -17.34 -6.50 13.30
CA ASP A 75 -18.07 -5.77 12.26
C ASP A 75 -17.19 -4.68 11.62
N LYS A 76 -17.64 -4.15 10.48
CA LYS A 76 -17.14 -2.91 9.86
C LYS A 76 -15.64 -2.81 9.51
N VAL A 77 -14.85 -3.86 9.67
CA VAL A 77 -13.41 -3.88 9.28
C VAL A 77 -13.21 -3.41 7.84
N LEU A 78 -14.06 -3.86 6.91
CA LEU A 78 -14.00 -3.44 5.51
C LEU A 78 -14.34 -1.96 5.32
N THR A 79 -15.25 -1.42 6.13
CA THR A 79 -15.61 0.01 6.10
C THR A 79 -14.45 0.85 6.61
N GLU A 80 -13.89 0.50 7.77
CA GLU A 80 -12.71 1.18 8.33
C GLU A 80 -11.51 1.12 7.37
N ALA A 81 -11.29 -0.02 6.71
CA ALA A 81 -10.24 -0.17 5.72
C ALA A 81 -10.43 0.80 4.55
N ARG A 82 -11.66 0.95 4.03
CA ARG A 82 -11.96 1.88 2.93
C ARG A 82 -11.80 3.34 3.33
N GLU A 83 -12.24 3.70 4.52
CA GLU A 83 -12.08 5.06 5.07
C GLU A 83 -10.61 5.42 5.22
N LEU A 84 -9.82 4.52 5.82
CA LEU A 84 -8.39 4.70 5.99
C LEU A 84 -7.65 4.73 4.64
N GLN A 85 -8.05 3.91 3.66
CA GLN A 85 -7.50 3.96 2.30
C GLN A 85 -7.73 5.31 1.64
N SER A 86 -8.89 5.93 1.86
CA SER A 86 -9.19 7.27 1.35
C SER A 86 -8.30 8.32 2.00
N ALA A 87 -8.22 8.32 3.34
CA ALA A 87 -7.37 9.24 4.09
C ALA A 87 -5.88 9.10 3.70
N PHE A 88 -5.39 7.87 3.59
CA PHE A 88 -4.03 7.57 3.17
C PHE A 88 -3.74 8.11 1.76
N ARG A 89 -4.67 7.94 0.81
CA ARG A 89 -4.54 8.48 -0.55
C ARG A 89 -4.40 10.00 -0.55
N MET A 90 -5.18 10.70 0.28
CA MET A 90 -5.10 12.16 0.41
C MET A 90 -3.74 12.60 0.99
N ALA A 91 -3.29 11.96 2.08
CA ALA A 91 -2.00 12.26 2.69
C ALA A 91 -0.84 12.04 1.71
N VAL A 92 -0.86 10.95 0.95
CA VAL A 92 0.12 10.67 -0.11
C VAL A 92 0.08 11.73 -1.20
N ALA A 93 -1.10 12.13 -1.67
CA ALA A 93 -1.22 13.16 -2.69
C ALA A 93 -0.61 14.50 -2.25
N ASP A 94 -0.79 14.88 -0.99
CA ASP A 94 -0.22 16.11 -0.45
C ASP A 94 1.29 16.00 -0.23
N LEU A 95 1.79 14.85 0.22
CA LEU A 95 3.24 14.57 0.31
C LEU A 95 3.92 14.61 -1.06
N VAL A 96 3.28 14.07 -2.11
CA VAL A 96 3.81 14.09 -3.48
C VAL A 96 3.90 15.52 -4.02
N LYS A 97 2.93 16.38 -3.73
CA LYS A 97 3.00 17.80 -4.12
C LYS A 97 4.12 18.55 -3.38
N ALA A 98 4.37 18.18 -2.12
CA ALA A 98 5.39 18.79 -1.28
C ALA A 98 6.81 18.31 -1.62
N ALA A 99 6.95 17.04 -2.02
CA ALA A 99 8.22 16.46 -2.39
C ALA A 99 8.71 17.07 -3.73
N PRO A 100 9.95 17.58 -3.81
CA PRO A 100 10.50 18.08 -5.05
C PRO A 100 10.59 16.94 -6.06
N ALA A 101 10.08 17.15 -7.27
CA ALA A 101 10.23 16.19 -8.34
C ALA A 101 11.73 15.96 -8.60
N LYS A 102 12.23 14.74 -8.32
CA LYS A 102 13.42 14.26 -9.02
C LYS A 102 13.05 14.26 -10.49
N GLN A 103 13.58 15.19 -11.28
CA GLN A 103 13.44 15.10 -12.74
C GLN A 103 13.94 13.71 -13.12
N PRO A 104 13.11 12.83 -13.71
CA PRO A 104 13.64 11.62 -14.28
C PRO A 104 14.67 12.07 -15.30
N GLU A 105 15.90 11.55 -15.21
CA GLU A 105 16.82 11.62 -16.33
C GLU A 105 16.02 11.16 -17.55
N ARG A 106 15.84 12.06 -18.52
CA ARG A 106 15.15 11.76 -19.77
C ARG A 106 15.99 10.72 -20.51
N LYS A 107 15.83 9.44 -20.18
CA LYS A 107 16.11 8.36 -21.10
C LYS A 107 14.94 8.36 -22.08
N GLY A 108 15.19 8.99 -23.22
CA GLY A 108 14.23 9.13 -24.31
C GLY A 108 13.61 7.80 -24.69
N GLY A 109 12.33 7.84 -25.07
CA GLY A 109 11.55 6.68 -25.49
C GLY A 109 10.72 6.10 -24.35
N GLY A 110 9.65 6.79 -23.96
CA GLY A 110 8.74 6.33 -22.92
C GLY A 110 8.14 4.97 -23.24
N VAL A 111 7.92 4.17 -22.19
CA VAL A 111 7.35 2.81 -22.22
C VAL A 111 6.06 2.72 -23.07
N LEU A 112 5.31 3.81 -23.16
CA LEU A 112 4.10 3.92 -23.99
C LEU A 112 4.40 3.88 -25.51
N VAL A 113 5.53 4.42 -25.96
CA VAL A 113 5.99 4.34 -27.37
C VAL A 113 6.42 2.91 -27.69
N ALA A 114 7.10 2.24 -26.75
CA ALA A 114 7.48 0.84 -26.90
C ALA A 114 6.26 -0.10 -26.93
N LEU A 115 5.20 0.23 -26.18
CA LEU A 115 3.96 -0.53 -26.18
C LEU A 115 3.15 -0.29 -27.47
N ALA A 116 3.10 0.95 -27.97
CA ALA A 116 2.48 1.28 -29.25
C ALA A 116 3.17 0.55 -30.43
N ALA A 117 4.50 0.45 -30.42
CA ALA A 117 5.24 -0.29 -31.44
C ALA A 117 4.92 -1.79 -31.44
N LYS A 118 4.69 -2.40 -30.27
CA LYS A 118 4.28 -3.81 -30.16
C LYS A 118 2.86 -4.10 -30.65
N HIS A 119 1.98 -3.11 -30.62
CA HIS A 119 0.60 -3.24 -31.13
C HIS A 119 0.45 -2.82 -32.60
N ALA A 120 1.46 -2.16 -33.16
CA ALA A 120 1.52 -1.74 -34.55
C ALA A 120 2.14 -2.79 -35.49
N GLU A 121 2.34 -4.03 -35.05
CA GLU A 121 2.59 -5.18 -35.93
C GLU A 121 1.25 -5.90 -36.20
N PRO A 122 0.55 -5.66 -37.34
CA PRO A 122 -0.60 -6.45 -37.72
C PRO A 122 -0.17 -7.62 -38.61
N ALA A 123 -0.51 -8.83 -38.19
CA ALA A 123 -1.21 -9.81 -39.03
C ALA A 123 -0.66 -10.10 -40.45
N ALA A 124 0.65 -10.30 -40.62
CA ALA A 124 1.23 -10.83 -41.87
C ALA A 124 1.33 -12.37 -41.90
N ARG A 125 0.43 -13.09 -41.21
CA ARG A 125 0.23 -14.54 -41.39
C ARG A 125 -1.25 -14.87 -41.26
N GLY A 126 -1.95 -14.84 -42.39
CA GLY A 126 -3.27 -15.46 -42.50
C GLY A 126 -4.26 -14.67 -43.34
N SER A 127 -4.11 -14.72 -44.66
CA SER A 127 -5.25 -14.85 -45.60
C SER A 127 -4.72 -14.92 -47.04
N GLY A 128 -5.04 -16.01 -47.73
CA GLY A 128 -4.68 -16.28 -49.11
C GLY A 128 -4.92 -17.74 -49.47
N ALA A 129 -6.20 -18.11 -49.61
CA ALA A 129 -6.65 -19.40 -50.13
C ALA A 129 -6.88 -19.34 -51.65
N ALA A 130 -6.90 -20.52 -52.27
CA ALA A 130 -7.41 -20.89 -53.61
C ALA A 130 -6.44 -20.82 -54.81
N GLY A 131 -6.26 -22.00 -55.42
CA GLY A 131 -5.48 -22.29 -56.62
C GLY A 131 -5.21 -23.80 -56.70
#